data_AF-A0A7J2PK72-F1
#
_entry.id   AF-A0A7J2PK72-F1
#
_cell.length_a   1.000
_cell.length_b   1.000
_cell.length_c   1.000
_cell.angle_alpha   90.00
_cell.angle_beta   90.00
_cell.angle_gamma   90.00
#
_symmetry.space_group_name_H-M   'P 1'
#
loop_
_entity.id
_entity.type
_entity.pdbx_description
1 polymer ?
#
loop_
_entity_poly.entity_id
_entity_poly.type
_entity_poly.pdbx_seq_one_letter_code
_entity_poly.pdbx_strand_id
1 'polypeptide(L)'
;MCSQDKKKEKLCYVYKNIKGEKMKSIETKSGLVIANDYTRIVHGGRGDYIEIDKTQIVETNINIPESEKWRREYGMAYYLEFRSNDENSVKIYYQLRTVSYADYQIGFYYVAVGDVIIKNNGLDKFL
;
A
#
# COMPACT_ATOMS: atom_id res chain seq x y z
N MET A 1 -19.09 -44.01 -14.10
CA MET A 1 -19.13 -42.57 -14.43
C MET A 1 -19.53 -41.83 -13.17
N CYS A 2 -18.67 -41.38 -12.25
CA CYS A 2 -17.40 -40.65 -12.31
C CYS A 2 -17.44 -39.37 -13.18
N SER A 3 -17.22 -38.22 -12.51
CA SER A 3 -16.49 -37.04 -13.01
C SER A 3 -17.22 -35.71 -13.27
N GLN A 4 -18.33 -35.40 -12.58
CA GLN A 4 -18.82 -34.01 -12.43
C GLN A 4 -19.40 -33.95 -11.00
N ASP A 5 -18.73 -33.46 -9.95
CA ASP A 5 -18.59 -32.03 -9.64
C ASP A 5 -17.59 -31.75 -8.49
N LYS A 6 -16.79 -32.72 -8.03
CA LYS A 6 -15.85 -32.50 -6.90
C LYS A 6 -14.80 -31.41 -7.18
N LYS A 7 -14.40 -31.24 -8.45
CA LYS A 7 -13.45 -30.19 -8.87
C LYS A 7 -14.11 -28.80 -8.87
N LYS A 8 -15.42 -28.74 -9.14
CA LYS A 8 -16.24 -27.53 -9.20
C LYS A 8 -16.64 -27.08 -7.80
N GLU A 9 -16.98 -28.01 -6.91
CA GLU A 9 -17.11 -27.74 -5.47
C GLU A 9 -15.80 -27.23 -4.86
N LYS A 10 -14.66 -27.82 -5.21
CA LYS A 10 -13.34 -27.34 -4.74
C LYS A 10 -13.02 -25.95 -5.28
N LEU A 11 -13.31 -25.66 -6.55
CA LEU A 11 -13.18 -24.30 -7.11
C LEU A 11 -14.14 -23.32 -6.43
N CYS A 12 -15.41 -23.67 -6.22
CA CYS A 12 -16.36 -22.84 -5.51
C CYS A 12 -15.99 -22.63 -4.05
N TYR A 13 -15.33 -23.59 -3.39
CA TYR A 13 -14.78 -23.44 -2.04
C TYR A 13 -13.57 -22.50 -2.02
N VAL A 14 -12.69 -22.57 -3.02
CA VAL A 14 -11.61 -21.59 -3.21
C VAL A 14 -12.19 -20.19 -3.46
N TYR A 15 -13.16 -20.04 -4.37
CA TYR A 15 -13.82 -18.76 -4.65
C TYR A 15 -14.70 -18.24 -3.49
N LYS A 16 -15.28 -19.13 -2.67
CA LYS A 16 -16.00 -18.75 -1.44
C LYS A 16 -15.06 -18.40 -0.30
N ASN A 17 -13.82 -18.89 -0.30
CA ASN A 17 -12.76 -18.45 0.63
C ASN A 17 -11.97 -17.23 0.15
N ILE A 18 -12.26 -16.71 -1.05
CA ILE A 18 -11.91 -15.32 -1.44
C ILE A 18 -12.83 -14.31 -0.71
N LYS A 19 -13.91 -14.76 -0.04
CA LYS A 19 -14.54 -14.01 1.06
C LYS A 19 -13.90 -14.40 2.39
N GLY A 20 -12.70 -13.88 2.64
CA GLY A 20 -12.00 -14.14 3.90
C GLY A 20 -10.47 -14.09 3.83
N GLU A 21 -9.86 -13.80 2.68
CA GLU A 21 -8.45 -13.41 2.67
C GLU A 21 -8.32 -12.07 3.39
N LYS A 22 -7.69 -12.15 4.57
CA LYS A 22 -7.59 -11.05 5.51
C LYS A 22 -6.63 -10.01 4.94
N MET A 23 -7.21 -8.90 4.48
CA MET A 23 -6.51 -7.75 3.94
C MET A 23 -5.37 -7.31 4.88
N LYS A 24 -4.20 -7.06 4.29
CA LYS A 24 -3.05 -6.51 5.02
C LYS A 24 -3.24 -5.00 5.13
N SER A 25 -3.48 -4.47 6.33
CA SER A 25 -3.52 -3.01 6.50
C SER A 25 -2.11 -2.46 6.72
N ILE A 26 -1.84 -1.32 6.08
CA ILE A 26 -0.68 -0.49 6.38
C ILE A 26 -1.16 0.63 7.29
N GLU A 27 -0.65 0.69 8.51
CA GLU A 27 -1.07 1.63 9.53
C GLU A 27 0.10 2.49 10.00
N THR A 28 -0.17 3.73 10.37
CA THR A 28 0.77 4.53 11.16
C THR A 28 0.95 3.92 12.55
N LYS A 29 1.93 4.42 13.32
CA LYS A 29 2.18 3.95 14.69
C LYS A 29 1.04 4.33 15.66
N SER A 30 0.23 5.33 15.34
CA SER A 30 -1.00 5.70 16.03
C SER A 30 -2.20 4.81 15.69
N GLY A 31 -2.08 4.00 14.62
CA GLY A 31 -3.14 3.11 14.13
C GLY A 31 -4.00 3.69 13.00
N LEU A 32 -3.66 4.85 12.43
CA LEU A 32 -4.36 5.38 11.25
C LEU A 32 -4.04 4.51 10.03
N VAL A 33 -5.07 3.98 9.36
CA VAL A 33 -4.90 3.16 8.14
C VAL A 33 -4.51 4.04 6.95
N ILE A 34 -3.33 3.81 6.38
CA ILE A 34 -2.84 4.43 5.14
C ILE A 34 -3.30 3.66 3.91
N ALA A 35 -3.28 2.33 3.96
CA ALA A 35 -3.67 1.46 2.86
C ALA A 35 -4.30 0.16 3.37
N ASN A 36 -5.24 -0.39 2.60
CA ASN A 36 -5.90 -1.65 2.92
C ASN A 36 -5.20 -2.87 2.30
N ASP A 37 -4.18 -2.65 1.48
CA ASP A 37 -3.31 -3.69 0.93
C ASP A 37 -2.02 -3.04 0.40
N TYR A 38 -1.08 -3.85 -0.09
CA TYR A 38 0.08 -3.36 -0.83
C TYR A 38 0.44 -4.29 -1.99
N THR A 39 1.08 -3.74 -3.02
CA THR A 39 1.49 -4.50 -4.21
C THR A 39 2.74 -5.34 -3.92
N ARG A 40 3.80 -4.71 -3.39
CA ARG A 40 5.05 -5.38 -2.99
C ARG A 40 5.92 -4.48 -2.10
N ILE A 41 7.02 -5.03 -1.60
CA ILE A 41 8.12 -4.24 -1.01
C ILE A 41 9.19 -4.04 -2.08
N VAL A 42 9.74 -2.84 -2.19
CA VAL A 42 10.83 -2.47 -3.10
C VAL A 42 12.01 -1.90 -2.31
N HIS A 43 13.22 -2.11 -2.83
CA HIS A 43 14.46 -1.60 -2.23
C HIS A 43 14.87 -0.30 -2.92
N GLY A 44 14.86 0.81 -2.18
CA GLY A 44 15.35 2.10 -2.64
C GLY A 44 16.72 2.44 -2.05
N GLY A 45 17.36 3.49 -2.57
CA GLY A 45 18.68 3.93 -2.09
C GLY A 45 18.76 4.37 -0.61
N ARG A 46 17.62 4.46 0.09
CA ARG A 46 17.52 4.84 1.52
C ARG A 46 16.86 3.76 2.39
N GLY A 47 16.65 2.55 1.84
CA GLY A 47 15.99 1.45 2.53
C GLY A 47 14.73 0.99 1.82
N ASP A 48 13.90 0.24 2.55
CA ASP A 48 12.76 -0.48 1.99
C ASP A 48 11.50 0.39 1.98
N TYR A 49 10.77 0.28 0.88
CA TYR A 49 9.50 0.98 0.66
C TYR A 49 8.40 -0.01 0.31
N ILE A 50 7.20 0.28 0.80
CA ILE A 50 5.98 -0.43 0.45
C ILE A 50 5.41 0.26 -0.79
N GLU A 51 5.26 -0.48 -1.90
CA GLU A 51 4.61 -0.03 -3.13
C GLU A 51 3.10 -0.31 -3.04
N ILE A 52 2.28 0.73 -3.20
CA ILE A 52 0.84 0.70 -2.99
C ILE A 52 0.15 1.23 -4.24
N ASP A 53 -0.79 0.46 -4.79
CA ASP A 53 -1.62 0.88 -5.92
C ASP A 53 -2.67 1.90 -5.49
N LYS A 54 -3.14 2.72 -6.43
CA LYS A 54 -4.18 3.74 -6.17
C LYS A 54 -5.48 3.14 -5.63
N THR A 55 -5.82 1.90 -5.95
CA THR A 55 -7.01 1.23 -5.41
C THR A 55 -6.82 0.74 -3.97
N GLN A 56 -5.57 0.67 -3.49
CA GLN A 56 -5.21 0.15 -2.17
C GLN A 56 -5.05 1.27 -1.12
N ILE A 57 -4.70 2.49 -1.55
CA ILE A 57 -4.48 3.65 -0.67
C ILE A 57 -5.82 4.22 -0.13
N VAL A 58 -5.82 4.69 1.11
CA VAL A 58 -6.95 5.41 1.73
C VAL A 58 -6.70 6.91 1.58
N GLU A 59 -7.07 7.48 0.42
CA GLU A 59 -6.78 8.89 0.10
C GLU A 59 -7.36 9.89 1.12
N THR A 60 -8.47 9.56 1.79
CA THR A 60 -9.08 10.43 2.83
C THR A 60 -8.22 10.57 4.09
N ASN A 61 -7.27 9.65 4.31
CA ASN A 61 -6.40 9.62 5.48
C ASN A 61 -5.04 10.28 5.23
N ILE A 62 -4.83 10.85 4.05
CA ILE A 62 -3.60 11.55 3.68
C ILE A 62 -3.92 12.93 3.11
N ASN A 63 -2.98 13.87 3.21
CA ASN A 63 -3.10 15.20 2.64
C ASN A 63 -1.78 15.65 2.02
N ILE A 64 -1.80 16.61 1.11
CA ILE A 64 -0.59 17.30 0.64
C ILE A 64 -0.38 18.51 1.57
N PRO A 65 0.74 18.58 2.33
CA PRO A 65 1.04 19.75 3.14
C PRO A 65 1.14 21.02 2.29
N GLU A 66 0.79 22.18 2.86
CA GLU A 66 0.86 23.46 2.17
C GLU A 66 2.24 23.72 1.56
N SER A 67 3.29 23.41 2.31
CA SER A 67 4.70 23.57 1.90
C SER A 67 5.11 22.66 0.73
N GLU A 68 4.32 21.64 0.38
CA GLU A 68 4.62 20.68 -0.68
C GLU A 68 3.72 20.82 -1.91
N LYS A 69 2.71 21.71 -1.88
CA LYS A 69 1.79 21.95 -3.01
C LYS A 69 2.50 22.38 -4.29
N TRP A 70 3.64 23.07 -4.18
CA TRP A 70 4.47 23.47 -5.32
C TRP A 70 4.84 22.27 -6.23
N ARG A 71 4.99 21.06 -5.67
CA ARG A 71 5.32 19.86 -6.48
C ARG A 71 4.26 19.56 -7.54
N ARG A 72 3.01 19.89 -7.24
CA ARG A 72 1.89 19.76 -8.18
C ARG A 72 1.87 20.89 -9.21
N GLU A 73 2.24 22.10 -8.80
CA GLU A 73 2.08 23.31 -9.60
C GLU A 73 3.14 23.49 -10.68
N TYR A 74 4.40 23.17 -10.37
CA TYR A 74 5.53 23.47 -11.27
C TYR A 74 5.90 22.32 -12.21
N GLY A 75 5.26 21.15 -12.12
CA GLY A 75 5.42 20.02 -13.05
C GLY A 75 6.81 19.35 -13.10
N MET A 76 7.81 19.88 -12.40
CA MET A 76 9.20 19.37 -12.38
C MET A 76 9.44 18.32 -11.28
N ALA A 77 8.49 18.11 -10.39
CA ALA A 77 8.65 17.16 -9.29
C ALA A 77 8.65 15.70 -9.80
N TYR A 78 9.48 14.87 -9.16
CA TYR A 78 9.53 13.43 -9.41
C TYR A 78 8.42 12.68 -8.69
N TYR A 79 7.85 13.29 -7.65
CA TYR A 79 6.78 12.74 -6.84
C TYR A 79 5.95 13.87 -6.22
N LEU A 80 4.71 13.55 -5.80
CA LEU A 80 3.96 14.38 -4.84
C LEU A 80 4.21 13.87 -3.42
N GLU A 81 4.38 14.80 -2.47
CA GLU A 81 4.52 14.45 -1.06
C GLU A 81 3.16 14.56 -0.37
N PHE A 82 2.72 13.45 0.19
CA PHE A 82 1.58 13.38 1.09
C PHE A 82 2.07 13.12 2.53
N ARG A 83 1.22 13.47 3.48
CA ARG A 83 1.36 13.18 4.90
C ARG A 83 0.10 12.53 5.44
N SER A 84 0.25 11.56 6.33
CA SER A 84 -0.89 10.98 7.05
C SER A 84 -1.57 12.03 7.94
N ASN A 85 -2.90 11.90 8.09
CA ASN A 85 -3.77 12.80 8.85
C ASN A 85 -3.80 12.44 10.34
N ASP A 86 -2.64 12.21 10.94
CA ASP A 86 -2.44 11.89 12.35
C ASP A 86 -1.15 12.53 12.89
N GLU A 87 -0.88 12.34 14.18
CA GLU A 87 0.29 12.91 14.85
C GLU A 87 1.63 12.36 14.34
N ASN A 88 1.64 11.18 13.69
CA ASN A 88 2.87 10.63 13.12
C ASN A 88 3.29 11.35 11.84
N SER A 89 2.36 11.97 11.10
CA SER A 89 2.64 12.68 9.84
C SER A 89 3.58 11.89 8.92
N VAL A 90 3.30 10.60 8.75
CA VAL A 90 4.07 9.66 7.94
C VAL A 90 4.13 10.19 6.51
N LYS A 91 5.31 10.13 5.90
CA LYS A 91 5.52 10.59 4.53
C LYS A 91 5.13 9.52 3.52
N ILE A 92 4.30 9.89 2.54
CA ILE A 92 3.91 9.04 1.42
C ILE A 92 4.23 9.75 0.12
N TYR A 93 4.94 9.08 -0.77
CA TYR A 93 5.29 9.61 -2.10
C TYR A 93 4.30 9.08 -3.13
N TYR A 94 3.77 9.92 -4.00
CA TYR A 94 3.09 9.47 -5.22
C TYR A 94 4.00 9.71 -6.42
N GLN A 95 4.46 8.64 -7.08
CA GLN A 95 5.52 8.74 -8.08
C GLN A 95 5.01 9.28 -9.42
N LEU A 96 5.64 10.36 -9.91
CA LEU A 96 5.29 11.03 -11.17
C LEU A 96 6.27 10.73 -12.31
N ARG A 97 7.51 10.34 -11.98
CA ARG A 97 8.60 10.10 -12.95
C ARG A 97 9.43 8.89 -12.54
N THR A 98 10.16 8.26 -13.44
CA THR A 98 11.10 7.19 -13.06
C THR A 98 12.37 7.77 -12.43
N VAL A 99 13.09 6.95 -11.66
CA VAL A 99 14.40 7.27 -11.08
C VAL A 99 15.36 6.11 -11.35
N SER A 100 16.67 6.37 -11.39
CA SER A 100 17.66 5.33 -11.72
C SER A 100 18.10 4.48 -10.52
N TYR A 101 17.80 4.91 -9.30
CA TYR A 101 18.28 4.30 -8.06
C TYR A 101 17.27 3.37 -7.37
N ALA A 102 16.08 3.21 -7.94
CA ALA A 102 15.02 2.36 -7.42
C ALA A 102 14.04 2.00 -8.55
N ASP A 103 13.42 0.82 -8.47
CA ASP A 103 12.44 0.35 -9.46
C ASP A 103 11.04 0.95 -9.27
N TYR A 104 10.97 2.22 -8.82
CA TYR A 104 9.71 2.91 -8.61
C TYR A 104 8.95 3.08 -9.93
N GLN A 105 7.69 2.70 -9.90
CA GLN A 105 6.74 2.78 -11.00
C GLN A 105 5.90 4.06 -10.87
N ILE A 106 5.72 4.75 -12.00
CA ILE A 106 4.87 5.92 -12.07
C ILE A 106 3.43 5.51 -11.73
N GLY A 107 2.73 6.34 -10.95
CA GLY A 107 1.34 6.11 -10.58
C GLY A 107 1.12 5.29 -9.31
N PHE A 108 2.19 4.83 -8.67
CA PHE A 108 2.14 4.14 -7.38
C PHE A 108 2.49 5.07 -6.21
N TYR A 109 2.01 4.68 -5.03
CA TYR A 109 2.36 5.30 -3.76
C TYR A 109 3.49 4.51 -3.09
N TYR A 110 4.36 5.22 -2.38
CA TYR A 110 5.49 4.64 -1.66
C TYR A 110 5.57 5.20 -0.24
N VAL A 111 5.68 4.31 0.75
CA VAL A 111 5.89 4.65 2.15
C VAL A 111 7.04 3.81 2.71
N ALA A 112 7.89 4.40 3.55
CA ALA A 112 9.03 3.68 4.11
C ALA A 112 8.54 2.63 5.11
N VAL A 113 9.09 1.41 5.03
CA VAL A 113 8.69 0.28 5.90
C VAL A 113 8.89 0.63 7.39
N GLY A 114 9.96 1.35 7.75
CA GLY A 114 10.26 1.72 9.14
C GLY A 114 9.32 2.75 9.78
N ASP A 115 8.48 3.41 8.97
CA ASP A 115 7.57 4.46 9.42
C ASP A 115 6.16 3.94 9.72
N VAL A 116 5.86 2.69 9.36
CA VAL A 116 4.51 2.10 9.43
C VAL A 116 4.52 0.71 10.06
N ILE A 117 3.33 0.21 10.36
CA ILE A 117 3.07 -1.14 10.82
C ILE A 117 2.28 -1.86 9.73
N ILE A 118 2.79 -3.00 9.28
CA ILE A 118 2.07 -3.90 8.37
C ILE A 118 1.29 -4.89 9.24
N LYS A 119 -0.03 -4.76 9.32
CA LYS A 119 -0.88 -5.72 10.03
C LYS A 119 -1.38 -6.79 9.08
N ASN A 120 -1.01 -8.03 9.36
CA ASN A 120 -1.69 -9.17 8.79
C ASN A 120 -2.92 -9.43 9.66
N ASN A 121 -4.14 -9.14 9.17
CA ASN A 121 -5.36 -9.33 9.95
C ASN A 121 -5.70 -10.84 10.21
N GLY A 122 -4.71 -11.74 10.20
CA GLY A 122 -4.88 -13.18 10.17
C GLY A 122 -3.86 -14.14 10.76
N LEU A 123 -2.68 -13.72 11.19
CA LEU A 123 -1.65 -14.65 11.65
C LEU A 123 -1.29 -14.56 13.13
N ASP A 124 -1.93 -13.67 13.89
CA ASP A 124 -1.70 -13.54 15.34
C ASP A 124 -2.40 -14.63 16.19
N LYS A 125 -2.77 -15.77 15.59
CA LYS A 125 -3.41 -16.89 16.31
C LYS A 125 -2.63 -18.20 16.28
N PHE A 126 -1.40 -18.22 15.73
CA PHE A 126 -0.59 -19.44 15.69
C PHE A 126 0.90 -19.24 16.05
N LEU A 127 1.21 -18.21 16.86
CA LEU A 127 2.44 -18.19 17.66
C LEU A 127 2.08 -18.45 19.12
#